data_AF-A0A5S9M9N9-F1
#
_entry.id   AF-A0A5S9M9N9-F1
#
_cell.length_a   1.000
_cell.length_b   1.000
_cell.length_c   1.000
_cell.angle_alpha   90.00
_cell.angle_beta   90.00
_cell.angle_gamma   90.00
#
_symmetry.space_group_name_H-M   'P 1'
#
loop_
_entity.id
_entity.type
_entity.pdbx_description
1 polymer ?
#
loop_
_entity_poly.entity_id
_entity_poly.type
_entity_poly.pdbx_seq_one_letter_code
_entity_poly.pdbx_strand_id
1 'polypeptide(L)'
;MAVFNCSSPKYYLAGKVMITDVNENRLLQARSLGADVSFHPAAEPVENRVMKETDGKGADLVIISVGSSALLKEAFQAVARGGTILVFAHFPKGDVAIPAERFFNDEVKVVGAYSSHPYHYREALELLKAKKWSTLKRW
;
A
#
# COMPACT_ATOMS: atom_id res chain seq x y z
N MET A 1 1.81 -0.32 -6.64
CA MET A 1 1.40 0.38 -5.41
C MET A 1 0.35 -0.46 -4.71
N ALA A 2 0.43 -0.62 -3.41
CA ALA A 2 -0.56 -1.36 -2.63
C ALA A 2 -1.34 -0.35 -1.77
N VAL A 3 -2.66 -0.47 -1.74
CA VAL A 3 -3.55 0.45 -1.04
C VAL A 3 -4.39 -0.36 -0.06
N PHE A 4 -4.38 0.03 1.20
CA PHE A 4 -5.02 -0.69 2.29
C PHE A 4 -6.07 0.21 2.95
N ASN A 5 -7.27 -0.32 3.08
CA ASN A 5 -8.33 0.26 3.90
C ASN A 5 -8.45 -0.56 5.19
N CYS A 6 -8.30 0.07 6.35
CA CYS A 6 -8.29 -0.59 7.64
C CYS A 6 -9.48 -0.11 8.48
N SER A 7 -10.63 -0.78 8.34
CA SER A 7 -11.83 -0.47 9.12
C SER A 7 -11.80 -0.97 10.57
N SER A 8 -10.69 -1.53 11.08
CA SER A 8 -10.61 -2.10 12.43
C SER A 8 -9.25 -1.88 13.11
N PRO A 9 -9.20 -1.51 14.41
CA PRO A 9 -7.97 -1.25 15.16
C PRO A 9 -7.27 -2.52 15.71
N LYS A 10 -7.69 -3.72 15.32
CA LYS A 10 -7.02 -4.96 15.76
C LYS A 10 -5.94 -5.36 14.76
N TYR A 11 -4.71 -5.36 15.27
CA TYR A 11 -3.50 -5.91 14.66
C TYR A 11 -3.81 -7.12 13.77
N TYR A 12 -3.27 -7.09 12.55
CA TYR A 12 -3.19 -8.18 11.56
C TYR A 12 -4.29 -8.35 10.50
N LEU A 13 -5.36 -7.54 10.46
CA LEU A 13 -6.30 -7.60 9.32
C LEU A 13 -6.66 -6.20 8.83
N ALA A 14 -6.13 -5.83 7.66
CA ALA A 14 -6.73 -4.78 6.85
C ALA A 14 -8.16 -5.22 6.49
N GLY A 15 -9.12 -4.30 6.55
CA GLY A 15 -10.52 -4.61 6.25
C GLY A 15 -10.77 -4.84 4.76
N LYS A 16 -10.11 -4.06 3.90
CA LYS A 16 -10.13 -4.23 2.44
C LYS A 16 -8.74 -3.92 1.87
N VAL A 17 -8.22 -4.82 1.04
CA VAL A 17 -6.91 -4.75 0.40
C VAL A 17 -7.08 -4.52 -1.10
N MET A 18 -6.49 -3.44 -1.61
CA MET A 18 -6.51 -3.08 -3.01
C MET A 18 -5.08 -3.05 -3.56
N ILE A 19 -4.83 -3.69 -4.70
CA ILE A 19 -3.52 -3.73 -5.33
C ILE A 19 -3.59 -3.12 -6.73
N THR A 20 -2.68 -2.20 -7.03
CA THR A 20 -2.52 -1.66 -8.38
C THR A 20 -1.09 -1.85 -8.89
N ASP A 21 -0.98 -2.33 -10.11
CA ASP A 21 0.30 -2.62 -10.78
C ASP A 21 0.07 -2.54 -12.30
N VAL A 22 1.12 -2.19 -13.04
CA VAL A 22 1.10 -2.17 -14.52
C VAL A 22 1.31 -3.58 -15.10
N ASN A 23 1.74 -4.53 -14.28
CA ASN A 23 1.97 -5.91 -14.69
C ASN A 23 0.74 -6.77 -14.34
N GLU A 24 0.01 -7.20 -15.37
CA GLU A 24 -1.17 -8.06 -15.24
C GLU A 24 -0.90 -9.37 -14.49
N ASN A 25 0.28 -9.98 -14.66
CA ASN A 25 0.62 -11.20 -13.93
C ASN A 25 0.71 -10.95 -12.42
N ARG A 26 1.21 -9.78 -12.00
CA ARG A 26 1.23 -9.40 -10.58
C ARG A 26 -0.18 -9.14 -10.04
N LEU A 27 -1.06 -8.58 -10.86
CA LEU A 27 -2.47 -8.39 -10.49
C LEU A 27 -3.20 -9.72 -10.30
N LEU A 28 -2.95 -10.71 -11.18
CA LEU A 28 -3.47 -12.07 -11.05
C LEU A 28 -2.93 -12.75 -9.78
N GLN A 29 -1.63 -12.63 -9.52
CA GLN A 29 -1.03 -13.14 -8.29
C GLN A 29 -1.64 -12.49 -7.05
N ALA A 30 -1.80 -11.18 -7.04
CA ALA A 30 -2.44 -10.45 -5.93
C ALA A 30 -3.84 -10.99 -5.60
N ARG A 31 -4.67 -11.25 -6.62
CA ARG A 31 -6.00 -11.88 -6.41
C ARG A 31 -5.87 -13.26 -5.81
N SER A 32 -4.94 -14.07 -6.32
CA SER A 32 -4.70 -15.43 -5.79
C SER A 32 -4.19 -15.46 -4.35
N LEU A 33 -3.59 -14.35 -3.88
CA LEU A 33 -3.09 -14.16 -2.53
C LEU A 33 -4.14 -13.49 -1.60
N GLY A 34 -5.35 -13.21 -2.10
CA GLY A 34 -6.45 -12.69 -1.28
C GLY A 34 -6.61 -11.17 -1.29
N ALA A 35 -6.07 -10.46 -2.29
CA ALA A 35 -6.45 -9.05 -2.49
C ALA A 35 -7.93 -8.96 -2.91
N ASP A 36 -8.71 -8.13 -2.22
CA ASP A 36 -10.14 -7.90 -2.51
C ASP A 36 -10.34 -7.24 -3.87
N VAL A 37 -9.44 -6.32 -4.22
CA VAL A 37 -9.46 -5.63 -5.51
C VAL A 37 -8.05 -5.62 -6.09
N SER A 38 -7.91 -5.96 -7.37
CA SER A 38 -6.68 -5.66 -8.10
C SER A 38 -6.97 -5.11 -9.49
N PHE A 39 -6.27 -4.04 -9.88
CA PHE A 39 -6.59 -3.29 -11.10
C PHE A 39 -5.38 -2.60 -11.72
N HIS A 40 -5.42 -2.49 -13.05
CA HIS A 40 -4.39 -1.81 -13.83
C HIS A 40 -4.64 -0.29 -13.84
N PRO A 41 -3.65 0.56 -13.53
CA PRO A 41 -3.84 2.01 -13.41
C PRO A 41 -4.15 2.71 -14.74
N ALA A 42 -3.85 2.09 -15.89
CA ALA A 42 -4.27 2.62 -17.20
C ALA A 42 -5.76 2.43 -17.52
N ALA A 43 -6.45 1.52 -16.82
CA ALA A 43 -7.88 1.31 -17.03
C ALA A 43 -8.71 2.36 -16.26
N GLU A 44 -8.23 2.78 -15.09
CA GLU A 44 -8.87 3.78 -14.25
C GLU A 44 -7.82 4.42 -13.33
N PRO A 45 -7.88 5.75 -13.11
CA PRO A 45 -7.02 6.42 -12.14
C PRO A 45 -7.16 5.80 -10.74
N VAL A 46 -6.04 5.66 -10.02
CA VAL A 46 -6.03 4.99 -8.71
C VAL A 46 -6.92 5.71 -7.70
N GLU A 47 -6.88 7.05 -7.69
CA GLU A 47 -7.77 7.87 -6.85
C GLU A 47 -9.24 7.47 -7.03
N ASN A 48 -9.73 7.42 -8.27
CA ASN A 48 -11.13 7.11 -8.57
C ASN A 48 -11.53 5.73 -8.04
N ARG A 49 -10.68 4.72 -8.28
CA ARG A 49 -10.93 3.37 -7.78
C ARG A 49 -10.96 3.35 -6.26
N VAL A 50 -9.99 4.00 -5.61
CA VAL A 50 -9.90 4.04 -4.14
C VAL A 50 -11.11 4.75 -3.54
N MET A 51 -11.51 5.90 -4.09
CA MET A 51 -12.69 6.62 -3.64
C MET A 51 -13.96 5.78 -3.78
N LYS A 52 -14.14 5.08 -4.91
CA LYS A 52 -15.27 4.17 -5.11
C LYS A 52 -15.29 3.04 -4.07
N GLU A 53 -14.14 2.46 -3.76
CA GLU A 53 -14.04 1.34 -2.82
C GLU A 53 -14.10 1.73 -1.34
N THR A 54 -14.01 3.03 -1.04
CA THR A 54 -13.94 3.61 0.31
C THR A 54 -15.05 4.62 0.58
N ASP A 55 -16.11 4.63 -0.23
CA ASP A 55 -17.24 5.57 -0.11
C ASP A 55 -16.80 7.04 -0.08
N GLY A 56 -15.79 7.38 -0.88
CA GLY A 56 -15.23 8.72 -1.02
C GLY A 56 -14.28 9.14 0.12
N LYS A 57 -13.95 8.25 1.06
CA LYS A 57 -13.10 8.60 2.22
C LYS A 57 -11.61 8.59 1.89
N GLY A 58 -11.19 7.76 0.94
CA GLY A 58 -9.78 7.44 0.74
C GLY A 58 -9.33 6.24 1.60
N ALA A 59 -8.07 5.83 1.42
CA ALA A 59 -7.48 4.70 2.12
C ALA A 59 -6.76 5.13 3.41
N ASP A 60 -6.95 4.38 4.50
CA ASP A 60 -6.26 4.63 5.77
C ASP A 60 -4.74 4.44 5.65
N LEU A 61 -4.29 3.55 4.78
CA LEU A 61 -2.87 3.25 4.55
C LEU A 61 -2.58 3.05 3.05
N VAL A 62 -1.67 3.84 2.50
CA VAL A 62 -1.15 3.67 1.14
C VAL A 62 0.30 3.21 1.21
N ILE A 63 0.66 2.08 0.59
CA ILE A 63 2.02 1.55 0.55
C ILE A 63 2.61 1.71 -0.86
N ILE A 64 3.66 2.51 -0.95
CA ILE A 64 4.46 2.67 -2.16
C ILE A 64 5.56 1.62 -2.17
N SER A 65 5.33 0.56 -2.94
CA SER A 65 6.26 -0.56 -3.15
C SER A 65 7.05 -0.47 -4.46
N VAL A 66 6.98 0.67 -5.15
CA VAL A 66 7.69 0.94 -6.41
C VAL A 66 8.54 2.19 -6.24
N GLY A 67 9.78 2.15 -6.69
CA GLY A 67 10.76 3.24 -6.54
C GLY A 67 10.52 4.42 -7.49
N SER A 68 9.32 4.99 -7.45
CA SER A 68 8.93 6.16 -8.26
C SER A 68 8.39 7.25 -7.34
N SER A 69 9.07 8.39 -7.29
CA SER A 69 8.66 9.55 -6.50
C SER A 69 7.34 10.17 -6.96
N ALA A 70 6.97 9.98 -8.24
CA ALA A 70 5.69 10.44 -8.78
C ALA A 70 4.48 9.81 -8.07
N LEU A 71 4.64 8.59 -7.54
CA LEU A 71 3.59 7.89 -6.80
C LEU A 71 3.26 8.56 -5.47
N LEU A 72 4.13 9.42 -4.94
CA LEU A 72 3.84 10.12 -3.69
C LEU A 72 2.67 11.08 -3.86
N LYS A 73 2.62 11.80 -4.99
CA LYS A 73 1.48 12.69 -5.31
C LYS A 73 0.19 11.92 -5.47
N GLU A 74 0.22 10.80 -6.20
CA GLU A 74 -0.94 9.92 -6.39
C GLU A 74 -1.41 9.31 -5.05
N ALA A 75 -0.47 8.95 -4.17
CA ALA A 75 -0.79 8.48 -2.83
C ALA A 75 -1.51 9.54 -1.99
N PHE A 76 -1.14 10.83 -2.09
CA PHE A 76 -1.87 11.92 -1.42
C PHE A 76 -3.31 12.11 -1.90
N GLN A 77 -3.59 11.74 -3.14
CA GLN A 77 -4.94 11.76 -3.71
C GLN A 77 -5.77 10.57 -3.20
N ALA A 78 -5.13 9.41 -3.04
CA ALA A 78 -5.80 8.18 -2.61
C ALA A 78 -5.93 8.04 -1.08
N VAL A 79 -5.08 8.70 -0.29
CA VAL A 79 -5.07 8.56 1.18
C VAL A 79 -6.22 9.34 1.83
N ALA A 80 -6.80 8.73 2.87
CA ALA A 80 -7.81 9.38 3.71
C ALA A 80 -7.21 10.47 4.60
N ARG A 81 -8.07 11.35 5.11
CA ARG A 81 -7.72 12.27 6.21
C ARG A 81 -7.26 11.46 7.43
N GLY A 82 -6.14 11.85 8.04
CA GLY A 82 -5.49 11.15 9.14
C GLY A 82 -4.75 9.86 8.73
N GLY A 83 -4.78 9.51 7.43
CA GLY A 83 -4.18 8.30 6.90
C GLY A 83 -2.65 8.37 6.80
N THR A 84 -2.07 7.23 6.43
CA THR A 84 -0.61 7.07 6.34
C THR A 84 -0.18 6.66 4.93
N ILE A 85 0.85 7.30 4.42
CA ILE A 85 1.58 6.88 3.22
C ILE A 85 2.90 6.27 3.68
N LEU A 86 3.07 4.96 3.46
CA LEU A 86 4.28 4.21 3.74
C LEU A 86 5.12 4.07 2.46
N VAL A 87 6.31 4.66 2.48
CA VAL A 87 7.31 4.55 1.41
C VAL A 87 8.19 3.34 1.72
N PHE A 88 7.90 2.21 1.07
CA PHE A 88 8.62 0.94 1.24
C PHE A 88 9.65 0.67 0.12
N ALA A 89 9.66 1.51 -0.92
CA ALA A 89 10.63 1.43 -2.01
C ALA A 89 11.48 2.70 -2.07
N HIS A 90 12.76 2.52 -2.42
CA HIS A 90 13.71 3.61 -2.57
C HIS A 90 13.34 4.51 -3.76
N PHE A 91 13.19 5.81 -3.52
CA PHE A 91 13.01 6.80 -4.58
C PHE A 91 14.35 7.18 -5.23
N PRO A 92 14.36 7.63 -6.50
CA PRO A 92 15.55 8.21 -7.10
C PRO A 92 16.13 9.34 -6.24
N LYS A 93 17.43 9.61 -6.35
CA LYS A 93 18.09 10.70 -5.60
C LYS A 93 17.43 12.05 -5.92
N GLY A 94 17.26 12.87 -4.88
CA GLY A 94 16.70 14.21 -4.98
C GLY A 94 15.53 14.43 -4.01
N ASP A 95 14.95 15.61 -4.08
CA ASP A 95 13.81 16.00 -3.26
C ASP A 95 12.49 15.56 -3.90
N VAL A 96 11.51 15.28 -3.06
CA VAL A 96 10.14 14.98 -3.50
C VAL A 96 9.19 15.96 -2.83
N ALA A 97 8.46 16.72 -3.64
CA ALA A 97 7.46 17.64 -3.14
C ALA A 97 6.22 16.88 -2.63
N ILE A 98 5.65 17.35 -1.52
CA ILE A 98 4.36 16.91 -1.00
C ILE A 98 3.37 18.08 -1.01
N PRO A 99 2.06 17.83 -1.17
CA PRO A 99 1.05 18.89 -1.10
C PRO A 99 0.95 19.43 0.33
N ALA A 100 1.53 20.60 0.59
CA ALA A 100 1.67 21.16 1.94
C ALA A 100 0.33 21.37 2.67
N GLU A 101 -0.68 21.87 1.94
CA GLU A 101 -2.01 22.12 2.52
C GLU A 101 -2.67 20.82 3.00
N ARG A 102 -2.71 19.79 2.14
CA ARG A 102 -3.24 18.46 2.51
C ARG A 102 -2.43 17.82 3.63
N PHE A 103 -1.10 17.92 3.56
CA PHE A 103 -0.22 17.39 4.59
C PHE A 103 -0.56 17.96 5.97
N PHE A 104 -0.82 19.26 6.06
CA PHE A 104 -1.19 19.92 7.31
C PHE A 104 -2.67 19.70 7.69
N ASN A 105 -3.61 20.09 6.83
CA ASN A 105 -5.05 20.11 7.13
C ASN A 105 -5.65 18.72 7.30
N ASP A 106 -5.14 17.73 6.56
CA ASP A 106 -5.66 16.37 6.56
C ASP A 106 -4.81 15.46 7.45
N GLU A 107 -3.82 15.99 8.19
CA GLU A 107 -2.99 15.26 9.15
C GLU A 107 -2.36 13.97 8.58
N VAL A 108 -1.97 14.01 7.29
CA VAL A 108 -1.44 12.85 6.58
C VAL A 108 -0.01 12.56 7.05
N LYS A 109 0.26 11.29 7.39
CA LYS A 109 1.61 10.85 7.77
C LYS A 109 2.35 10.32 6.55
N VAL A 110 3.59 10.74 6.35
CA VAL A 110 4.50 10.14 5.35
C VAL A 110 5.62 9.45 6.10
N VAL A 111 5.72 8.13 5.96
CA VAL A 111 6.65 7.29 6.72
C VAL A 111 7.57 6.55 5.76
N GLY A 112 8.87 6.74 5.91
CA GLY A 112 9.87 5.92 5.22
C GLY A 112 10.09 4.60 5.95
N ALA A 113 10.18 3.49 5.21
CA ALA A 113 10.60 2.20 5.73
C ALA A 113 11.86 1.74 5.01
N TYR A 114 12.87 1.34 5.77
CA TYR A 114 14.10 0.78 5.25
C TYR A 114 14.46 -0.50 6.00
N SER A 115 14.63 -1.58 5.24
CA SER A 115 15.03 -2.89 5.75
C SER A 115 14.06 -3.41 6.82
N SER A 116 14.51 -4.40 7.58
CA SER A 116 13.78 -4.95 8.72
C SER A 116 14.69 -5.05 9.93
N HIS A 117 14.11 -4.85 11.12
CA HIS A 117 14.83 -5.06 12.36
C HIS A 117 15.05 -6.56 12.59
N PRO A 118 16.21 -7.01 13.14
CA PRO A 118 16.47 -8.43 13.37
C PRO A 118 15.36 -9.21 14.11
N TYR A 119 14.62 -8.55 15.00
CA TYR A 119 13.48 -9.13 15.71
C TYR A 119 12.31 -9.50 14.79
N HIS A 120 12.13 -8.81 13.64
CA HIS A 120 11.09 -9.15 12.66
C HIS A 120 11.39 -10.46 11.94
N TYR A 121 12.65 -10.88 11.83
CA TYR A 121 12.98 -12.19 11.24
C TYR A 121 12.42 -13.34 12.06
N ARG A 122 12.43 -13.22 13.40
CA ARG A 122 11.88 -14.27 14.26
C ARG A 122 10.38 -14.43 14.03
N GLU A 123 9.63 -13.33 13.99
CA GLU A 123 8.19 -13.37 13.72
C GLU A 123 7.89 -13.91 12.30
N ALA A 124 8.64 -13.47 11.29
CA ALA A 124 8.51 -13.99 9.94
C ALA A 124 8.79 -15.50 9.85
N LEU A 125 9.82 -15.99 10.54
CA LEU A 125 10.15 -17.41 10.62
C LEU A 125 9.03 -18.21 11.30
N GLU A 126 8.43 -17.69 12.37
CA GLU A 126 7.31 -18.35 13.04
C GLU A 126 6.07 -18.41 12.13
N LEU A 127 5.78 -17.35 11.36
CA LEU A 127 4.69 -17.36 10.37
C LEU A 127 4.92 -18.40 9.26
N LEU A 128 6.16 -18.51 8.77
CA LEU A 128 6.54 -19.53 7.78
C LEU A 128 6.41 -20.94 8.34
N LYS A 129 6.91 -21.19 9.56
CA LYS A 129 6.78 -22.49 10.25
C LYS A 129 5.32 -22.87 10.46
N ALA A 130 4.48 -21.92 10.82
CA ALA A 130 3.05 -22.13 11.03
C ALA A 130 2.27 -22.40 9.72
N LYS A 131 2.94 -22.42 8.55
CA LYS A 131 2.33 -22.54 7.20
C LYS A 131 1.23 -21.50 6.94
N LYS A 132 1.24 -20.39 7.70
CA LYS A 132 0.32 -19.26 7.50
C LYS A 132 0.71 -18.42 6.28
N TRP A 133 1.89 -18.68 5.72
CA TRP A 133 2.38 -18.07 4.50
C TRP A 133 3.04 -19.14 3.61
N SER A 134 2.55 -19.33 2.38
CA SER A 134 3.12 -20.29 1.44
C SER A 134 4.10 -19.60 0.48
N THR A 135 5.40 -19.81 0.68
CA THR A 135 6.48 -19.32 -0.20
C THR A 135 6.72 -20.19 -1.45
N LEU A 136 5.96 -21.27 -1.66
CA LEU A 136 6.34 -22.39 -2.54
C LEU A 136 5.55 -22.53 -3.86
N LYS A 137 4.89 -21.49 -4.37
CA LYS A 137 4.51 -21.49 -5.79
C LYS A 137 5.72 -21.01 -6.61
N ARG A 138 6.47 -21.97 -7.14
CA ARG A 138 7.59 -21.78 -8.09
C ARG A 138 7.21 -20.75 -9.15
N TRP A 139 8.05 -19.73 -9.31
CA TRP A 139 8.03 -18.75 -10.39
C TRP A 139 8.23 -19.42 -11.75
#